data_AF-A0A194PMY9-F1
#
_entry.id   AF-A0A194PMY9-F1
#
_cell.length_a   1.000
_cell.length_b   1.000
_cell.length_c   1.000
_cell.angle_alpha   90.00
_cell.angle_beta   90.00
_cell.angle_gamma   90.00
#
_symmetry.space_group_name_H-M   'P 1'
#
loop_
_entity.id
_entity.type
_entity.pdbx_description
1 polymer ?
#
loop_
_entity_poly.entity_id
_entity_poly.type
_entity_poly.pdbx_seq_one_letter_code
_entity_poly.pdbx_strand_id
1 'polypeptide(L)'
;MRTTSFSLEVLALLFLTLIPWPGPSVFKITCSRDNSKIVRKVIQNKWMPVLERFQVKLPLECPFHPARDIFAPQHAAKLQHRASQWTCAFCGKSFYEERHLDTHFDQRHKNQINKAEDAVCLADYCDIMRCQVLAAHGLLSGAGKPVTDVEVWRDLEAARRALAPAGARGLARAPQRHRQRPRPGSPPAPDCPRTDPNADNPESEEKRREENEGDTNQTAELCDADTVESSLPPDSRQKRLADLQAERAACDPLRLQAIKVRCEKVVHSCIATLLLHLTQHQFTELEEEMQRAVCWYLSCDRYWEEAAPAARAFPWPLLLALATGLALALCMCYYIIWIVFEYMHYY
;
A
#
# COMPACT_ATOMS: atom_id res chain seq x y z
N MET A 1 -23.57 19.10 65.06
CA MET A 1 -22.95 18.06 64.20
C MET A 1 -22.80 18.44 62.72
N ARG A 2 -23.11 19.67 62.28
CA ARG A 2 -22.96 20.10 60.85
C ARG A 2 -21.64 20.83 60.52
N THR A 3 -20.89 21.27 61.53
CA THR A 3 -19.69 22.10 61.35
C THR A 3 -18.45 21.29 60.96
N THR A 4 -18.36 20.02 61.36
CA THR A 4 -17.21 19.15 61.07
C THR A 4 -17.15 18.70 59.61
N SER A 5 -18.30 18.50 58.96
CA SER A 5 -18.38 18.17 57.52
C SER A 5 -17.88 19.33 56.66
N PHE A 6 -18.27 20.56 57.00
CA PHE A 6 -17.90 21.76 56.25
C PHE A 6 -16.40 22.04 56.35
N SER A 7 -15.80 21.84 57.53
CA SER A 7 -14.35 21.97 57.71
C SER A 7 -13.56 20.93 56.92
N LEU A 8 -14.06 19.69 56.80
CA LEU A 8 -13.42 18.63 56.01
C LEU A 8 -13.52 18.88 54.51
N GLU A 9 -14.66 19.38 54.02
CA GLU A 9 -14.83 19.78 52.61
C GLU A 9 -13.88 20.92 52.24
N VAL A 10 -13.76 21.94 53.10
CA VAL A 10 -12.84 23.06 52.89
C VAL A 10 -11.37 22.58 52.92
N LEU A 11 -11.02 21.67 53.83
CA LEU A 11 -9.69 21.05 53.88
C LEU A 11 -9.39 20.21 52.64
N ALA A 12 -10.37 19.45 52.14
CA ALA A 12 -10.22 18.65 50.94
C ALA A 12 -10.01 19.52 49.69
N LEU A 13 -10.76 20.61 49.56
CA LEU A 13 -10.57 21.59 48.48
C LEU A 13 -9.21 22.28 48.59
N LEU A 14 -8.77 22.65 49.80
CA LEU A 14 -7.45 23.23 50.02
C LEU A 14 -6.33 22.24 49.63
N PHE A 15 -6.48 20.97 50.00
CA PHE A 15 -5.55 19.90 49.60
C PHE A 15 -5.51 19.69 48.09
N LEU A 16 -6.66 19.71 47.42
CA LEU A 16 -6.75 19.60 45.95
C LEU A 16 -6.11 20.79 45.23
N THR A 17 -6.02 21.96 45.86
CA THR A 17 -5.28 23.12 45.33
C THR A 17 -3.78 23.10 45.64
N LEU A 18 -3.34 22.30 46.62
CA LEU A 18 -1.94 22.15 47.02
C LEU A 18 -1.22 21.01 46.28
N ILE A 19 -1.96 20.10 45.64
CA ILE A 19 -1.37 19.13 44.71
C ILE A 19 -0.94 19.91 43.47
N PRO A 20 0.38 20.00 43.18
CA PRO A 20 0.84 20.58 41.93
C PRO A 20 0.19 19.77 40.82
N TRP A 21 -0.70 20.40 40.05
CA TRP A 21 -1.23 19.78 38.85
C TRP A 21 -0.05 19.26 38.05
N PRO A 22 -0.06 17.99 37.59
CA PRO A 22 0.99 17.51 36.72
C PRO A 22 1.07 18.51 35.57
N GLY A 23 2.17 19.26 35.53
CA GLY A 23 2.40 20.24 34.48
C GLY A 23 2.23 19.57 33.12
N PRO A 24 1.91 20.33 32.06
CA PRO A 24 1.69 19.77 30.73
C PRO A 24 2.84 18.81 30.43
N SER A 25 2.52 17.51 30.34
CA SER A 25 3.51 16.49 30.07
C SER A 25 4.26 16.95 28.84
N VAL A 26 5.54 17.26 29.00
CA VAL A 26 6.41 17.62 27.89
C VAL A 26 6.54 16.33 27.09
N PHE A 27 5.59 16.11 26.18
CA PHE A 27 5.51 14.95 25.33
C PHE A 27 6.73 14.99 24.40
N LYS A 28 7.83 14.39 24.84
CA LYS A 28 8.89 13.95 23.94
C LYS A 28 8.32 12.75 23.21
N ILE A 29 7.55 13.01 22.16
CA ILE A 29 6.89 11.97 21.36
C ILE A 29 7.99 11.23 20.61
N THR A 30 8.42 10.10 21.15
CA THR A 30 9.26 9.10 20.48
C THR A 30 8.36 8.19 19.65
N CYS A 31 7.60 8.76 18.71
CA CYS A 31 6.71 8.01 17.83
C CYS A 31 7.38 7.85 16.46
N SER A 32 7.53 6.61 15.99
CA SER A 32 8.09 6.33 14.66
C SER A 32 7.06 6.61 13.57
N ARG A 33 7.39 7.50 12.63
CA ARG A 33 6.51 7.90 11.52
C ARG A 33 6.27 6.77 10.54
N ASP A 34 7.33 6.06 10.13
CA ASP A 34 7.24 4.98 9.13
C ASP A 34 6.36 3.84 9.65
N ASN A 35 6.56 3.46 10.91
CA ASN A 35 5.74 2.47 11.60
C ASN A 35 4.27 2.90 11.71
N SER A 36 4.02 4.15 12.09
CA SER A 36 2.65 4.71 12.14
C SER A 36 1.98 4.71 10.77
N LYS A 37 2.74 4.97 9.70
CA LYS A 37 2.26 4.91 8.31
C LYS A 37 1.85 3.49 7.91
N ILE A 38 2.64 2.48 8.29
CA ILE A 38 2.28 1.07 8.05
C ILE A 38 0.98 0.72 8.76
N VAL A 39 0.88 1.01 10.06
CA VAL A 39 -0.33 0.71 10.86
C VAL A 39 -1.55 1.41 10.26
N ARG A 40 -1.43 2.69 9.90
CA ARG A 40 -2.51 3.44 9.24
C ARG A 40 -2.95 2.77 7.93
N LYS A 41 -2.00 2.32 7.11
CA LYS A 41 -2.28 1.62 5.84
C LYS A 41 -2.96 0.27 6.08
N VAL A 42 -2.57 -0.47 7.12
CA VAL A 42 -3.24 -1.73 7.52
C VAL A 42 -4.68 -1.44 7.92
N ILE A 43 -4.92 -0.45 8.78
CA ILE A 43 -6.28 -0.06 9.21
C ILE A 43 -7.13 0.32 7.99
N GLN A 44 -6.60 1.18 7.10
CA GLN A 44 -7.31 1.62 5.90
C GLN A 44 -7.64 0.48 4.93
N ASN A 45 -6.73 -0.49 4.77
CA ASN A 45 -6.89 -1.57 3.79
C ASN A 45 -7.62 -2.79 4.34
N LYS A 46 -7.57 -3.03 5.65
CA LYS A 46 -8.10 -4.25 6.28
C LYS A 46 -9.34 -3.97 7.12
N TRP A 47 -9.37 -2.88 7.89
CA TRP A 47 -10.48 -2.60 8.82
C TRP A 47 -11.57 -1.75 8.18
N MET A 48 -11.20 -0.69 7.45
CA MET A 48 -12.19 0.19 6.82
C MET A 48 -13.14 -0.55 5.86
N PRO A 49 -12.68 -1.47 4.99
CA PRO A 49 -13.59 -2.19 4.08
C PRO A 49 -14.58 -3.11 4.81
N VAL A 50 -14.21 -3.61 5.99
CA VAL A 50 -15.10 -4.41 6.84
C VAL A 50 -16.15 -3.48 7.45
N LEU A 51 -15.72 -2.39 8.10
CA LEU A 51 -16.64 -1.41 8.71
C LEU A 51 -17.62 -0.81 7.70
N GLU A 52 -17.16 -0.52 6.47
CA GLU A 52 -18.01 -0.05 5.38
C GLU A 52 -19.06 -1.08 4.94
N ARG A 53 -18.74 -2.38 4.96
CA ARG A 53 -19.71 -3.44 4.66
C ARG A 53 -20.85 -3.45 5.68
N PHE A 54 -20.55 -3.24 6.96
CA PHE A 54 -21.53 -3.16 8.04
C PHE A 54 -22.11 -1.75 8.24
N GLN A 55 -21.75 -0.78 7.39
CA GLN A 55 -22.23 0.62 7.43
C GLN A 55 -21.99 1.34 8.77
N VAL A 56 -20.91 0.97 9.47
CA VAL A 56 -20.53 1.57 10.74
C VAL A 56 -19.20 2.32 10.62
N LYS A 57 -18.98 3.27 11.53
CA LYS A 57 -17.71 3.98 11.66
C LYS A 57 -17.01 3.53 12.93
N LEU A 58 -15.68 3.63 12.92
CA LEU A 58 -14.90 3.36 14.12
C LEU A 58 -15.28 4.38 15.21
N PRO A 59 -15.51 3.96 16.46
CA PRO A 59 -15.86 4.86 17.55
C PRO A 59 -14.63 5.62 18.06
N LEU A 60 -14.84 6.76 18.74
CA LEU A 60 -13.76 7.62 19.23
C LEU A 60 -12.93 6.95 20.34
N GLU A 61 -13.52 6.02 21.08
CA GLU A 61 -12.85 5.25 22.12
C GLU A 61 -11.76 4.32 21.55
N CYS A 62 -11.82 3.98 20.27
CA CYS A 62 -10.83 3.12 19.63
C CYS A 62 -9.51 3.86 19.40
N PRO A 63 -8.35 3.29 19.78
CA PRO A 63 -7.03 3.88 19.52
C PRO A 63 -6.72 4.14 18.05
N PHE A 64 -7.37 3.38 17.15
CA PHE A 64 -7.18 3.45 15.71
C PHE A 64 -8.07 4.50 15.02
N HIS A 65 -8.85 5.27 15.79
CA HIS A 65 -9.68 6.33 15.23
C HIS A 65 -8.81 7.43 14.59
N PRO A 66 -9.13 7.91 13.37
CA PRO A 66 -8.32 8.93 12.68
C PRO A 66 -8.11 10.22 13.48
N ALA A 67 -9.09 10.60 14.31
CA ALA A 67 -8.98 11.78 15.18
C ALA A 67 -7.98 11.61 16.33
N ARG A 68 -7.61 10.38 16.69
CA ARG A 68 -6.67 10.09 17.78
C ARG A 68 -5.24 9.91 17.31
N ASP A 69 -5.01 9.70 16.02
CA ASP A 69 -3.66 9.56 15.49
C ASP A 69 -2.85 10.86 15.61
N ILE A 70 -1.69 10.79 16.29
CA ILE A 70 -0.77 11.91 16.50
C ILE A 70 -0.38 12.60 15.19
N PHE A 71 -0.12 11.82 14.13
CA PHE A 71 0.31 12.33 12.83
C PHE A 71 -0.85 12.64 11.89
N ALA A 72 -2.12 12.55 12.33
CA ALA A 72 -3.29 12.86 11.50
C ALA A 72 -3.22 14.26 10.84
N PRO A 73 -2.86 15.35 11.53
CA PRO A 73 -2.79 16.67 10.90
C PRO A 73 -1.73 16.75 9.79
N GLN A 74 -0.56 16.15 10.00
CA GLN A 74 0.53 16.17 9.00
C GLN A 74 0.19 15.30 7.79
N HIS A 75 -0.45 14.15 8.03
CA HIS A 75 -0.93 13.30 6.95
C HIS A 75 -2.01 14.00 6.12
N ALA A 76 -2.96 14.71 6.76
CA ALA A 76 -3.97 15.50 6.07
C ALA A 76 -3.36 16.70 5.30
N ALA A 77 -2.20 17.19 5.73
CA ALA A 77 -1.47 18.26 5.07
C ALA A 77 -0.60 17.79 3.88
N LYS A 78 -0.58 16.48 3.56
CA LYS A 78 0.04 15.98 2.35
C LYS A 78 -0.90 16.19 1.17
N LEU A 79 -0.48 16.99 0.21
CA LEU A 79 -1.21 17.22 -1.03
C LEU A 79 -0.42 16.59 -2.18
N GLN A 80 -1.09 15.84 -3.04
CA GLN A 80 -0.47 15.27 -4.23
C GLN A 80 -1.21 15.81 -5.46
N HIS A 81 -0.64 16.83 -6.09
CA HIS A 81 -1.24 17.43 -7.30
C HIS A 81 -0.94 16.61 -8.55
N ARG A 82 0.21 15.92 -8.58
CA ARG A 82 0.67 15.03 -9.65
C ARG A 82 1.40 13.84 -9.02
N ALA A 83 1.53 12.73 -9.75
CA ALA A 83 2.18 11.52 -9.24
C ALA A 83 3.57 11.80 -8.61
N SER A 84 4.37 12.65 -9.24
CA SER A 84 5.72 13.06 -8.81
C SER A 84 5.77 14.41 -8.09
N GLN A 85 4.64 14.97 -7.66
CA GLN A 85 4.60 16.28 -7.01
C GLN A 85 3.78 16.24 -5.73
N TRP A 86 4.50 16.21 -4.61
CA TRP A 86 4.00 16.26 -3.26
C TRP A 86 4.17 17.67 -2.69
N THR A 87 3.12 18.26 -2.14
CA THR A 87 3.14 19.61 -1.56
C THR A 87 2.75 19.58 -0.09
N CYS A 88 3.45 20.36 0.73
CA CYS A 88 3.11 20.60 2.12
C CYS A 88 2.00 21.65 2.21
N ALA A 89 0.83 21.32 2.75
CA ALA A 89 -0.26 22.28 2.92
C ALA A 89 0.05 23.39 3.93
N PHE A 90 0.97 23.17 4.89
CA PHE A 90 1.32 24.18 5.89
C PHE A 90 2.19 25.32 5.36
N CYS A 91 3.04 25.07 4.36
CA CYS A 91 4.00 26.06 3.86
C CYS A 91 4.12 26.14 2.34
N GLY A 92 3.39 25.31 1.59
CA GLY A 92 3.35 25.33 0.13
C GLY A 92 4.57 24.72 -0.59
N LYS A 93 5.59 24.25 0.14
CA LYS A 93 6.78 23.65 -0.49
C LYS A 93 6.45 22.35 -1.18
N SER A 94 6.95 22.17 -2.40
CA SER A 94 6.83 20.95 -3.19
C SER A 94 8.08 20.07 -3.09
N PHE A 95 7.87 18.76 -3.21
CA PHE A 95 8.86 17.71 -3.17
C PHE A 95 8.53 16.69 -4.25
N TYR A 96 9.57 16.03 -4.78
CA TYR A 96 9.40 15.02 -5.83
C TYR A 96 8.80 13.71 -5.30
N GLU A 97 9.01 13.42 -4.01
CA GLU A 97 8.71 12.12 -3.42
C GLU A 97 8.18 12.29 -2.00
N GLU A 98 7.28 11.40 -1.58
CA GLU A 98 6.59 11.50 -0.30
C GLU A 98 7.58 11.45 0.89
N ARG A 99 8.64 10.62 0.79
CA ARG A 99 9.69 10.50 1.83
C ARG A 99 10.38 11.82 2.16
N HIS A 100 10.57 12.67 1.15
CA HIS A 100 11.21 13.98 1.34
C HIS A 100 10.24 14.96 2.02
N LEU A 101 8.94 14.86 1.71
CA LEU A 101 7.91 15.62 2.40
C LEU A 101 7.76 15.17 3.86
N ASP A 102 7.85 13.87 4.13
CA ASP A 102 7.84 13.31 5.48
C ASP A 102 9.02 13.81 6.33
N THR A 103 10.23 13.76 5.77
CA THR A 103 11.43 14.32 6.41
C THR A 103 11.28 15.82 6.68
N HIS A 104 10.66 16.56 5.75
CA HIS A 104 10.36 17.97 5.93
C HIS A 104 9.38 18.22 7.08
N PHE A 105 8.36 17.36 7.28
CA PHE A 105 7.48 17.46 8.44
C PHE A 105 8.23 17.26 9.75
N ASP A 106 9.14 16.29 9.82
CA ASP A 106 9.93 16.01 11.03
C ASP A 106 10.88 17.15 11.40
N GLN A 107 11.44 17.84 10.41
CA GLN A 107 12.40 18.92 10.63
C GLN A 107 11.74 20.29 10.82
N ARG A 108 10.74 20.62 10.02
CA ARG A 108 10.16 21.98 9.93
C ARG A 108 8.78 22.11 10.55
N HIS A 109 8.05 21.01 10.70
CA HIS A 109 6.68 21.01 11.23
C HIS A 109 6.48 19.98 12.35
N LYS A 110 7.53 19.67 13.12
CA LYS A 110 7.49 18.72 14.24
C LYS A 110 6.35 18.99 15.24
N ASN A 111 6.00 20.26 15.40
CA ASN A 111 4.97 20.70 16.34
C ASN A 111 3.55 20.72 15.77
N GLN A 112 3.37 20.49 14.46
CA GLN A 112 2.06 20.44 13.78
C GLN A 112 1.46 19.05 13.84
N ILE A 113 1.34 18.51 15.04
CA ILE A 113 0.81 17.17 15.34
C ILE A 113 -0.43 17.31 16.22
N ASN A 114 -1.21 16.24 16.33
CA ASN A 114 -2.32 16.21 17.28
C ASN A 114 -1.74 16.17 18.72
N LYS A 115 -2.16 17.13 19.54
CA LYS A 115 -1.73 17.31 20.93
C LYS A 115 -2.87 17.09 21.93
N ALA A 116 -3.98 16.52 21.48
CA ALA A 116 -5.06 16.14 22.38
C ALA A 116 -4.56 15.13 23.42
N GLU A 117 -5.17 15.15 24.60
CA GLU A 117 -4.81 14.26 25.72
C GLU A 117 -5.03 12.78 25.41
N ASP A 118 -5.94 12.49 24.49
CA ASP A 118 -6.31 11.16 24.01
C ASP A 118 -5.56 10.74 22.74
N ALA A 119 -4.57 11.52 22.29
CA ALA A 119 -3.78 11.22 21.11
C ALA A 119 -2.91 9.96 21.30
N VAL A 120 -2.84 9.14 20.26
CA VAL A 120 -2.22 7.81 20.24
C VAL A 120 -1.14 7.73 19.17
N CYS A 121 0.01 7.17 19.54
CA CYS A 121 1.05 6.80 18.58
C CYS A 121 0.71 5.45 17.95
N LEU A 122 0.37 5.43 16.66
CA LEU A 122 0.04 4.17 15.97
C LEU A 122 1.22 3.19 15.93
N ALA A 123 2.46 3.68 15.98
CA ALA A 123 3.64 2.82 16.03
C ALA A 123 3.69 1.89 17.26
N ASP A 124 2.97 2.23 18.34
CA ASP A 124 2.90 1.39 19.55
C ASP A 124 2.18 0.05 19.28
N TYR A 125 1.42 -0.05 18.18
CA TYR A 125 0.69 -1.25 17.77
C TYR A 125 1.39 -2.01 16.62
N CYS A 126 2.66 -1.72 16.37
CA CYS A 126 3.38 -2.34 15.25
C CYS A 126 3.65 -3.85 15.44
N ASP A 127 3.71 -4.31 16.68
CA ASP A 127 3.78 -5.73 17.02
C ASP A 127 2.52 -6.48 16.56
N ILE A 128 1.34 -5.90 16.82
CA ILE A 128 0.04 -6.44 16.40
C ILE A 128 -0.12 -6.38 14.87
N MET A 129 0.32 -5.29 14.26
CA MET A 129 0.13 -5.03 12.83
C MET A 129 1.27 -5.59 11.95
N ARG A 130 2.24 -6.30 12.52
CA ARG A 130 3.36 -6.95 11.81
C ARG A 130 4.22 -5.97 10.99
N CYS A 131 4.49 -4.77 11.53
CA CYS A 131 5.17 -3.72 10.76
C CYS A 131 6.52 -4.14 10.15
N GLN A 132 7.32 -4.96 10.86
CA GLN A 132 8.60 -5.47 10.36
C GLN A 132 8.43 -6.26 9.06
N VAL A 133 7.44 -7.17 9.04
CA VAL A 133 7.12 -7.99 7.88
C VAL A 133 6.63 -7.11 6.74
N LEU A 134 5.65 -6.23 7.01
CA LEU A 134 5.09 -5.38 5.97
C LEU A 134 6.09 -4.37 5.39
N ALA A 135 7.03 -3.88 6.21
CA ALA A 135 8.14 -3.04 5.75
C ALA A 135 9.11 -3.83 4.86
N ALA A 136 9.40 -5.09 5.22
CA ALA A 136 10.28 -5.95 4.44
C ALA A 136 9.72 -6.24 3.04
N HIS A 137 8.42 -6.53 2.95
CA HIS A 137 7.69 -6.76 1.70
C HIS A 137 7.42 -5.49 0.88
N GLY A 138 7.99 -4.33 1.26
CA GLY A 138 7.94 -3.13 0.41
C GLY A 138 6.56 -2.44 0.35
N LEU A 139 5.64 -2.71 1.29
CA LEU A 139 4.36 -1.98 1.38
C LEU A 139 4.51 -0.48 1.65
N LEU A 140 5.74 0.00 1.87
CA LEU A 140 6.12 1.41 1.94
C LEU A 140 6.42 2.05 0.58
N SER A 141 6.51 1.28 -0.52
CA SER A 141 6.45 1.85 -1.87
C SER A 141 5.01 2.29 -2.13
N GLY A 142 4.73 3.56 -1.82
CA GLY A 142 3.56 4.30 -2.28
C GLY A 142 3.62 4.54 -3.79
N ALA A 143 3.76 3.47 -4.57
CA ALA A 143 3.26 3.42 -5.91
C ALA A 143 2.09 2.43 -5.83
N GLY A 144 0.91 2.85 -6.28
CA GLY A 144 0.08 1.85 -6.94
C GLY A 144 1.00 1.07 -7.87
N LYS A 145 0.80 -0.25 -7.96
CA LYS A 145 1.23 -1.10 -9.08
C LYS A 145 1.68 -0.21 -10.24
N PRO A 146 2.95 -0.22 -10.71
CA PRO A 146 3.36 0.68 -11.77
C PRO A 146 2.38 0.44 -12.92
N VAL A 147 1.39 1.33 -13.01
CA VAL A 147 0.46 1.38 -14.12
C VAL A 147 1.37 1.93 -15.18
N THR A 148 2.02 1.01 -15.88
CA THR A 148 2.78 1.33 -17.07
C THR A 148 1.87 2.23 -17.89
N ASP A 149 2.37 3.42 -18.27
CA ASP A 149 1.65 4.43 -19.07
C ASP A 149 0.98 3.83 -20.34
N VAL A 150 1.32 2.61 -20.73
CA VAL A 150 0.64 1.83 -21.77
C VAL A 150 -0.87 1.62 -21.50
N GLU A 151 -1.30 1.42 -20.25
CA GLU A 151 -2.73 1.16 -19.96
C GLU A 151 -3.57 2.44 -19.95
N VAL A 152 -3.01 3.56 -19.47
CA VAL A 152 -3.72 4.86 -19.39
C VAL A 152 -3.98 5.45 -20.77
N TRP A 153 -3.03 5.34 -21.70
CA TRP A 153 -3.23 5.81 -23.08
C TRP A 153 -4.25 4.94 -23.83
N ARG A 154 -4.25 3.63 -23.57
CA ARG A 154 -5.20 2.69 -24.19
C ARG A 154 -6.63 2.93 -23.71
N ASP A 155 -6.82 3.24 -22.43
CA ASP A 155 -8.13 3.55 -21.85
C ASP A 155 -8.65 4.93 -22.27
N LEU A 156 -7.78 5.95 -22.39
CA LEU A 156 -8.14 7.26 -22.93
C LEU A 156 -8.45 7.21 -24.43
N GLU A 157 -7.72 6.42 -25.23
CA GLU A 157 -8.01 6.21 -26.65
C GLU A 157 -9.26 5.36 -26.87
N ALA A 158 -9.51 4.35 -26.03
CA ALA A 158 -10.73 3.55 -26.05
C ALA A 158 -11.96 4.39 -25.65
N ALA A 159 -11.85 5.20 -24.59
CA ALA A 159 -12.90 6.12 -24.18
C ALA A 159 -13.16 7.19 -25.27
N ARG A 160 -12.10 7.72 -25.90
CA ARG A 160 -12.23 8.69 -27.00
C ARG A 160 -12.81 8.09 -28.27
N ARG A 161 -12.58 6.81 -28.55
CA ARG A 161 -13.24 6.04 -29.63
C ARG A 161 -14.69 5.70 -29.31
N ALA A 162 -15.02 5.41 -28.05
CA ALA A 162 -16.38 5.11 -27.60
C ALA A 162 -17.29 6.34 -27.55
N LEU A 163 -16.72 7.53 -27.31
CA LEU A 163 -17.43 8.81 -27.27
C LEU A 163 -17.47 9.54 -28.62
N ALA A 164 -16.89 8.99 -29.69
CA ALA A 164 -16.97 9.58 -31.02
C ALA A 164 -18.37 9.38 -31.61
N PRO A 165 -19.17 10.44 -31.85
CA PRO A 165 -20.47 10.29 -32.48
C PRO A 165 -20.30 9.84 -33.93
N ALA A 166 -21.06 8.82 -34.32
CA ALA A 166 -21.15 8.37 -35.70
C ALA A 166 -21.89 9.41 -36.55
N GLY A 167 -21.16 10.06 -37.47
CA GLY A 167 -21.68 10.56 -38.74
C GLY A 167 -21.79 12.08 -38.91
N ALA A 168 -21.03 12.61 -39.86
CA ALA A 168 -21.59 13.17 -41.11
C ALA A 168 -20.45 13.51 -42.10
N ARG A 169 -20.67 13.14 -43.36
CA ARG A 169 -19.83 13.51 -44.49
C ARG A 169 -19.98 15.01 -44.78
N GLY A 170 -18.87 15.66 -45.17
CA GLY A 170 -18.88 16.82 -46.06
C GLY A 170 -18.49 18.15 -45.43
N LEU A 171 -17.26 18.61 -45.66
CA LEU A 171 -16.92 19.67 -46.64
C LEU A 171 -15.49 20.14 -46.39
N ALA A 172 -14.67 20.02 -47.44
CA ALA A 172 -13.28 20.45 -47.45
C ALA A 172 -13.15 21.97 -47.31
N ARG A 173 -12.22 22.43 -46.46
CA ARG A 173 -11.71 23.81 -46.52
C ARG A 173 -10.18 23.82 -46.42
N ALA A 174 -9.60 24.52 -47.39
CA ALA A 174 -8.20 24.56 -47.80
C ALA A 174 -7.22 25.11 -46.74
N PRO A 175 -5.90 24.86 -46.88
CA PRO A 175 -4.88 25.29 -45.93
C PRO A 175 -4.43 26.73 -46.23
N GLN A 176 -4.33 27.56 -45.18
CA GLN A 176 -3.71 28.88 -45.30
C GLN A 176 -2.29 28.86 -44.68
N ARG A 177 -1.33 29.17 -45.55
CA ARG A 177 0.09 29.41 -45.29
C ARG A 177 0.32 30.53 -44.28
N HIS A 178 1.21 30.30 -43.31
CA HIS A 178 2.21 31.29 -42.87
C HIS A 178 3.46 30.58 -42.35
N ARG A 179 4.48 30.44 -43.20
CA ARG A 179 5.70 31.29 -43.31
C ARG A 179 6.76 30.96 -42.25
N GLN A 180 7.72 30.16 -42.70
CA GLN A 180 9.05 30.00 -42.11
C GLN A 180 9.90 31.27 -42.32
N ARG A 181 10.74 31.62 -41.33
CA ARG A 181 12.07 32.24 -41.51
C ARG A 181 12.91 32.06 -40.22
N PRO A 182 14.25 32.26 -40.24
CA PRO A 182 15.22 31.21 -39.96
C PRO A 182 16.06 31.43 -38.68
N ARG A 183 16.78 30.37 -38.28
CA ARG A 183 17.91 30.38 -37.32
C ARG A 183 18.97 31.43 -37.69
N PRO A 184 19.72 31.89 -36.68
CA PRO A 184 21.17 31.70 -36.75
C PRO A 184 21.84 31.28 -35.42
N GLY A 185 22.90 30.47 -35.54
CA GLY A 185 24.12 30.54 -34.74
C GLY A 185 24.15 29.94 -33.33
N SER A 186 24.83 28.80 -33.19
CA SER A 186 25.48 28.37 -31.93
C SER A 186 26.91 28.93 -31.85
N PRO A 187 27.53 29.02 -30.67
CA PRO A 187 28.64 28.10 -30.34
C PRO A 187 28.72 27.79 -28.82
N PRO A 188 29.78 27.13 -28.30
CA PRO A 188 29.92 25.68 -28.18
C PRO A 188 29.85 25.20 -26.70
N ALA A 189 29.60 23.90 -26.53
CA ALA A 189 29.64 23.21 -25.24
C ALA A 189 31.09 22.92 -24.80
N PRO A 190 31.38 22.83 -23.47
CA PRO A 190 32.58 22.19 -22.96
C PRO A 190 32.35 20.69 -22.69
N ASP A 191 33.43 19.95 -22.89
CA ASP A 191 33.56 18.49 -22.97
C ASP A 191 33.34 17.75 -21.64
N CYS A 192 32.69 16.59 -21.72
CA CYS A 192 32.84 15.50 -20.75
C CYS A 192 33.88 14.51 -21.29
N PRO A 193 34.90 14.09 -20.52
CA PRO A 193 35.84 13.07 -20.95
C PRO A 193 35.17 11.69 -21.03
N ARG A 194 35.27 11.04 -22.20
CA ARG A 194 35.17 9.59 -22.36
C ARG A 194 36.56 9.00 -22.17
N THR A 195 36.66 7.94 -21.38
CA THR A 195 37.84 7.09 -21.28
C THR A 195 37.43 5.71 -21.77
N ASP A 196 37.99 5.28 -22.91
CA ASP A 196 38.05 3.90 -23.38
C ASP A 196 39.54 3.59 -23.70
N PRO A 197 39.95 2.36 -24.05
CA PRO A 197 40.69 1.46 -23.16
C PRO A 197 42.10 1.13 -23.69
N ASN A 198 42.97 0.57 -22.86
CA ASN A 198 44.06 -0.34 -23.28
C ASN A 198 44.62 -1.00 -22.01
N ALA A 199 44.49 -2.32 -21.86
CA ALA A 199 45.31 -3.37 -22.46
C ALA A 199 46.69 -3.44 -21.80
N ASP A 200 46.88 -4.45 -20.94
CA ASP A 200 48.08 -5.30 -20.91
C ASP A 200 47.81 -6.56 -20.07
N ASN A 201 48.08 -7.71 -20.67
CA ASN A 201 48.18 -9.04 -20.06
C ASN A 201 49.69 -9.37 -19.92
N PRO A 202 50.13 -10.25 -19.02
CA PRO A 202 50.25 -11.64 -19.46
C PRO A 202 49.92 -12.74 -18.41
N GLU A 203 49.68 -13.90 -19.00
CA GLU A 203 49.40 -15.27 -18.55
C GLU A 203 50.07 -15.79 -17.27
N SER A 204 49.36 -16.67 -16.53
CA SER A 204 49.83 -18.04 -16.23
C SER A 204 48.75 -18.95 -15.60
N GLU A 205 48.66 -20.15 -16.17
CA GLU A 205 48.37 -21.48 -15.58
C GLU A 205 46.94 -21.96 -15.24
N GLU A 206 46.45 -22.72 -16.22
CA GLU A 206 45.59 -23.91 -16.25
C GLU A 206 45.46 -24.77 -14.97
N LYS A 207 44.22 -25.07 -14.55
CA LYS A 207 43.85 -26.42 -14.07
C LYS A 207 42.37 -26.76 -14.25
N ARG A 208 42.14 -27.75 -15.10
CA ARG A 208 40.89 -28.45 -15.42
C ARG A 208 40.49 -29.43 -14.29
N ARG A 209 39.20 -29.53 -13.96
CA ARG A 209 38.58 -30.79 -13.47
C ARG A 209 37.07 -30.82 -13.73
N GLU A 210 36.77 -31.63 -14.74
CA GLU A 210 35.63 -32.50 -15.06
C GLU A 210 34.29 -32.41 -14.34
N GLU A 211 33.27 -32.57 -15.18
CA GLU A 211 31.83 -32.69 -14.98
C GLU A 211 31.43 -33.97 -14.22
N ASN A 212 30.30 -33.90 -13.51
CA ASN A 212 29.40 -35.05 -13.36
C ASN A 212 27.95 -34.55 -13.28
N GLU A 213 27.17 -34.87 -14.31
CA GLU A 213 25.71 -34.77 -14.34
C GLU A 213 25.08 -35.94 -13.56
N GLY A 214 23.90 -35.69 -13.00
CA GLY A 214 23.07 -36.69 -12.33
C GLY A 214 21.80 -36.09 -11.74
N ASP A 215 20.77 -35.98 -12.58
CA ASP A 215 19.39 -35.57 -12.28
C ASP A 215 18.80 -36.32 -11.06
N THR A 216 17.94 -35.74 -10.21
CA THR A 216 16.54 -35.44 -10.55
C THR A 216 15.88 -34.65 -9.41
N ASN A 217 15.29 -33.50 -9.74
CA ASN A 217 14.38 -32.72 -8.91
C ASN A 217 12.95 -33.24 -9.08
N GLN A 218 12.22 -33.41 -7.98
CA GLN A 218 10.75 -33.33 -7.96
C GLN A 218 10.29 -33.05 -6.53
N THR A 219 9.95 -31.79 -6.25
CA THR A 219 8.95 -31.28 -5.26
C THR A 219 9.36 -29.92 -4.68
N ALA A 220 9.21 -28.86 -5.47
CA ALA A 220 9.01 -27.49 -4.95
C ALA A 220 8.73 -26.51 -6.11
N GLU A 221 7.72 -26.78 -6.93
CA GLU A 221 7.11 -25.71 -7.73
C GLU A 221 5.88 -25.22 -6.98
N LEU A 222 5.90 -23.96 -6.55
CA LEU A 222 4.78 -23.02 -6.45
C LEU A 222 5.17 -21.81 -5.61
N CYS A 223 6.08 -20.97 -6.12
CA CYS A 223 6.30 -19.61 -5.63
C CYS A 223 6.69 -18.68 -6.79
N ASP A 224 5.83 -18.55 -7.80
CA ASP A 224 5.94 -17.45 -8.76
C ASP A 224 4.92 -16.37 -8.41
N ALA A 225 5.40 -15.33 -7.74
CA ALA A 225 4.75 -14.03 -7.67
C ALA A 225 5.80 -12.91 -7.71
N ASP A 226 5.65 -12.12 -8.77
CA ASP A 226 5.98 -10.71 -8.93
C ASP A 226 7.36 -10.27 -9.48
N THR A 227 7.22 -9.74 -10.69
CA THR A 227 8.14 -9.22 -11.70
C THR A 227 8.65 -7.80 -11.42
N VAL A 228 8.82 -7.40 -10.15
CA VAL A 228 9.38 -6.07 -9.81
C VAL A 228 10.45 -6.17 -8.70
N GLU A 229 11.40 -7.11 -8.86
CA GLU A 229 12.57 -7.24 -7.98
C GLU A 229 13.89 -7.19 -8.79
N SER A 230 13.83 -6.78 -10.05
CA SER A 230 14.97 -6.82 -10.99
C SER A 230 15.97 -5.66 -10.83
N SER A 231 15.93 -4.93 -9.72
CA SER A 231 16.80 -3.75 -9.49
C SER A 231 17.86 -3.95 -8.41
N LEU A 232 17.87 -5.08 -7.70
CA LEU A 232 18.81 -5.36 -6.64
C LEU A 232 19.82 -6.46 -7.04
N PRO A 233 21.09 -6.36 -6.61
CA PRO A 233 22.08 -7.42 -6.83
C PRO A 233 21.60 -8.75 -6.23
N PRO A 234 21.80 -9.88 -6.92
CA PRO A 234 21.26 -11.19 -6.55
C PRO A 234 21.62 -11.61 -5.11
N ASP A 235 22.85 -11.28 -4.66
CA ASP A 235 23.33 -11.60 -3.30
C ASP A 235 22.50 -10.95 -2.18
N SER A 236 22.00 -9.74 -2.41
CA SER A 236 21.24 -9.00 -1.39
C SER A 236 19.84 -9.57 -1.17
N ARG A 237 19.20 -10.05 -2.25
CA ARG A 237 17.88 -10.71 -2.18
C ARG A 237 17.98 -12.05 -1.48
N GLN A 238 18.99 -12.85 -1.84
CA GLN A 238 19.19 -14.19 -1.29
C GLN A 238 19.54 -14.12 0.22
N LYS A 239 20.34 -13.13 0.61
CA LYS A 239 20.59 -12.81 2.03
C LYS A 239 19.32 -12.43 2.78
N ARG A 240 18.49 -11.55 2.21
CA ARG A 240 17.24 -11.10 2.85
C ARG A 240 16.23 -12.24 3.02
N LEU A 241 16.14 -13.14 2.04
CA LEU A 241 15.30 -14.35 2.13
C LEU A 241 15.84 -15.32 3.19
N ALA A 242 17.15 -15.51 3.27
CA ALA A 242 17.78 -16.32 4.31
C ALA A 242 17.57 -15.72 5.71
N ASP A 243 17.63 -14.39 5.85
CA ASP A 243 17.35 -13.68 7.10
C ASP A 243 15.88 -13.88 7.52
N LEU A 244 14.92 -13.76 6.58
CA LEU A 244 13.50 -14.03 6.86
C LEU A 244 13.25 -15.50 7.25
N GLN A 245 13.94 -16.45 6.61
CA GLN A 245 13.85 -17.87 6.95
C GLN A 245 14.45 -18.17 8.32
N ALA A 246 15.55 -17.51 8.69
CA ALA A 246 16.15 -17.60 10.01
C ALA A 246 15.25 -16.99 11.10
N GLU A 247 14.61 -15.84 10.82
CA GLU A 247 13.61 -15.24 11.72
C GLU A 247 12.39 -16.15 11.90
N ARG A 248 11.95 -16.86 10.85
CA ARG A 248 10.90 -17.88 10.95
C ARG A 248 11.31 -19.06 11.82
N ALA A 249 12.56 -19.52 11.71
CA ALA A 249 13.10 -20.60 12.52
C ALA A 249 13.28 -20.21 14.00
N ALA A 250 13.52 -18.92 14.27
CA ALA A 250 13.62 -18.36 15.62
C ALA A 250 12.27 -17.97 16.25
N CYS A 251 11.15 -18.43 15.70
CA CYS A 251 9.83 -18.03 16.18
C CYS A 251 9.54 -18.50 17.60
N ASP A 252 9.16 -17.56 18.48
CA ASP A 252 8.67 -17.86 19.83
C ASP A 252 7.13 -17.92 19.84
N PRO A 253 6.53 -19.13 20.01
CA PRO A 253 5.07 -19.29 19.99
C PRO A 253 4.38 -18.62 21.19
N LEU A 254 5.04 -18.52 22.35
CA LEU A 254 4.45 -17.89 23.54
C LEU A 254 4.32 -16.38 23.35
N ARG A 255 5.37 -15.76 22.79
CA ARG A 255 5.36 -14.33 22.46
C ARG A 255 4.28 -14.00 21.43
N LEU A 256 4.17 -14.76 20.35
CA LEU A 256 3.14 -14.51 19.32
C LEU A 256 1.73 -14.71 19.88
N GLN A 257 1.51 -15.74 20.70
CA GLN A 257 0.22 -15.96 21.35
C GLN A 257 -0.15 -14.79 22.28
N ALA A 258 0.81 -14.23 23.01
CA ALA A 258 0.58 -13.05 23.84
C ALA A 258 0.19 -11.80 23.01
N ILE A 259 0.84 -11.60 21.86
CA ILE A 259 0.50 -10.52 20.91
C ILE A 259 -0.89 -10.76 20.30
N LYS A 260 -1.23 -12.01 19.98
CA LYS A 260 -2.55 -12.39 19.46
C LYS A 260 -3.67 -12.06 20.44
N VAL A 261 -3.54 -12.46 21.71
CA VAL A 261 -4.53 -12.13 22.75
C VAL A 261 -4.66 -10.62 22.94
N ARG A 262 -3.54 -9.88 22.88
CA ARG A 262 -3.56 -8.41 22.90
C ARG A 262 -4.33 -7.85 21.70
N CYS A 263 -4.12 -8.40 20.50
CA CYS A 263 -4.85 -8.00 19.29
C CYS A 263 -6.36 -8.20 19.44
N GLU A 264 -6.79 -9.38 19.86
CA GLU A 264 -8.21 -9.71 20.07
C GLU A 264 -8.86 -8.75 21.07
N LYS A 265 -8.18 -8.46 22.19
CA LYS A 265 -8.66 -7.49 23.17
C LYS A 265 -8.80 -6.08 22.59
N VAL A 266 -7.83 -5.63 21.78
CA VAL A 266 -7.90 -4.30 21.15
C VAL A 266 -9.06 -4.26 20.15
N VAL A 267 -9.22 -5.29 19.30
CA VAL A 267 -10.34 -5.37 18.35
C VAL A 267 -11.67 -5.31 19.09
N HIS A 268 -11.89 -6.16 20.09
CA HIS A 268 -13.12 -6.17 20.88
C HIS A 268 -13.38 -4.82 21.54
N SER A 269 -12.37 -4.19 22.14
CA SER A 269 -12.52 -2.85 22.75
C SER A 269 -12.87 -1.76 21.75
N CYS A 270 -12.38 -1.86 20.51
CA CYS A 270 -12.63 -0.90 19.45
C CYS A 270 -14.04 -0.99 18.87
N ILE A 271 -14.68 -2.16 18.94
CA ILE A 271 -16.03 -2.36 18.39
C ILE A 271 -17.10 -2.42 19.47
N ALA A 272 -16.74 -2.54 20.75
CA ALA A 272 -17.69 -2.76 21.85
C ALA A 272 -18.87 -1.77 21.87
N THR A 273 -18.64 -0.50 21.56
CA THR A 273 -19.71 0.52 21.52
C THR A 273 -20.65 0.37 20.32
N LEU A 274 -20.24 -0.34 19.27
CA LEU A 274 -21.05 -0.63 18.09
C LEU A 274 -22.16 -1.66 18.36
N LEU A 275 -22.10 -2.39 19.49
CA LEU A 275 -23.20 -3.24 19.97
C LEU A 275 -24.54 -2.49 20.11
N LEU A 276 -24.50 -1.17 20.33
CA LEU A 276 -25.70 -0.34 20.43
C LEU A 276 -26.39 -0.11 19.08
N HIS A 277 -25.65 -0.25 17.97
CA HIS A 277 -26.12 0.07 16.62
C HIS A 277 -26.32 -1.18 15.74
N LEU A 278 -25.80 -2.33 16.15
CA LEU A 278 -25.84 -3.59 15.41
C LEU A 278 -26.61 -4.67 16.18
N THR A 279 -27.14 -5.65 15.46
CA THR A 279 -27.69 -6.86 16.09
C THR A 279 -26.55 -7.73 16.63
N GLN A 280 -26.84 -8.60 17.62
CA GLN A 280 -25.82 -9.46 18.23
C GLN A 280 -25.09 -10.33 17.19
N HIS A 281 -25.81 -10.86 16.19
CA HIS A 281 -25.21 -11.64 15.10
C HIS A 281 -24.28 -10.79 14.21
N GLN A 282 -24.72 -9.59 13.82
CA GLN A 282 -23.92 -8.71 12.98
C GLN A 282 -22.66 -8.23 13.72
N PHE A 283 -22.77 -8.04 15.03
CA PHE A 283 -21.62 -7.72 15.87
C PHE A 283 -20.60 -8.86 15.92
N THR A 284 -21.04 -10.11 16.15
CA THR A 284 -20.12 -11.26 16.19
C THR A 284 -19.46 -11.51 14.83
N GLU A 285 -20.21 -11.32 13.73
CA GLU A 285 -19.68 -11.45 12.37
C GLU A 285 -18.65 -10.35 12.05
N LEU A 286 -18.94 -9.10 12.45
CA LEU A 286 -18.01 -7.97 12.34
C LEU A 286 -16.72 -8.24 13.13
N GLU A 287 -16.85 -8.70 14.36
CA GLU A 287 -15.71 -9.03 15.21
C GLU A 287 -14.83 -10.11 14.59
N GLU A 288 -15.43 -11.20 14.12
CA GLU A 288 -14.71 -12.30 13.49
C GLU A 288 -14.00 -11.85 12.20
N GLU A 289 -14.66 -11.10 11.32
CA GLU A 289 -14.04 -10.56 10.10
C GLU A 289 -12.85 -9.65 10.42
N MET A 290 -12.97 -8.78 11.43
CA MET A 290 -11.88 -7.90 11.87
C MET A 290 -10.71 -8.69 12.47
N GLN A 291 -10.99 -9.67 13.34
CA GLN A 291 -9.97 -10.55 13.91
C GLN A 291 -9.30 -11.40 12.82
N ARG A 292 -10.07 -11.90 11.84
CA ARG A 292 -9.57 -12.68 10.69
C ARG A 292 -8.68 -11.86 9.77
N ALA A 293 -8.95 -10.57 9.64
CA ALA A 293 -8.18 -9.66 8.80
C ALA A 293 -6.79 -9.34 9.36
N VAL A 294 -6.61 -9.34 10.69
CA VAL A 294 -5.35 -8.94 11.35
C VAL A 294 -4.86 -9.98 12.36
N CYS A 295 -5.62 -10.26 13.42
CA CYS A 295 -5.18 -11.11 14.53
C CYS A 295 -4.91 -12.56 14.11
N TRP A 296 -5.61 -13.06 13.09
CA TRP A 296 -5.45 -14.41 12.55
C TRP A 296 -4.03 -14.69 12.06
N TYR A 297 -3.26 -13.68 11.64
CA TYR A 297 -1.89 -13.87 11.17
C TYR A 297 -0.84 -13.92 12.29
N LEU A 298 -1.22 -13.72 13.55
CA LEU A 298 -0.29 -13.71 14.69
C LEU A 298 -0.02 -15.13 15.19
N SER A 299 0.45 -16.02 14.31
CA SER A 299 0.90 -17.38 14.62
C SER A 299 2.20 -17.68 13.90
N CYS A 300 3.07 -18.55 14.44
CA CYS A 300 4.40 -18.80 13.85
C CYS A 300 4.34 -19.23 12.37
N ASP A 301 3.32 -20.00 12.00
CA ASP A 301 3.17 -20.48 10.63
C ASP A 301 2.76 -19.36 9.65
N ARG A 302 1.99 -18.38 10.13
CA ARG A 302 1.26 -17.42 9.29
C ARG A 302 1.69 -15.97 9.49
N TYR A 303 2.54 -15.71 10.47
CA TYR A 303 3.13 -14.41 10.77
C TYR A 303 4.03 -13.89 9.65
N TRP A 304 4.48 -14.77 8.76
CA TRP A 304 5.27 -14.42 7.58
C TRP A 304 4.47 -14.52 6.28
N GLU A 305 3.24 -15.03 6.32
CA GLU A 305 2.37 -15.08 5.14
C GLU A 305 1.95 -13.67 4.75
N GLU A 306 2.04 -13.36 3.46
CA GLU A 306 1.49 -12.13 2.94
C GLU A 306 0.00 -12.08 3.27
N ALA A 307 -0.42 -11.03 3.97
CA ALA A 307 -1.83 -10.69 4.05
C ALA A 307 -2.23 -10.13 2.69
N ALA A 308 -2.20 -10.96 1.65
CA ALA A 308 -2.64 -10.58 0.32
C ALA A 308 -3.99 -9.89 0.49
N PRO A 309 -4.24 -8.74 -0.13
CA PRO A 309 -5.61 -8.34 -0.33
C PRO A 309 -6.28 -9.56 -0.94
N ALA A 310 -7.42 -9.98 -0.39
CA ALA A 310 -8.30 -10.87 -1.13
C ALA A 310 -8.67 -10.08 -2.39
N ALA A 311 -7.80 -10.09 -3.40
CA ALA A 311 -8.13 -9.79 -4.76
C ALA A 311 -9.18 -10.83 -5.03
N ARG A 312 -10.45 -10.43 -4.87
CA ARG A 312 -11.59 -11.21 -5.31
C ARG A 312 -11.15 -11.67 -6.68
N ALA A 313 -10.91 -12.97 -6.84
CA ALA A 313 -10.51 -13.56 -8.09
C ALA A 313 -11.68 -13.28 -9.03
N PHE A 314 -11.63 -12.12 -9.69
CA PHE A 314 -12.62 -11.72 -10.64
C PHE A 314 -12.55 -12.81 -11.70
N PRO A 315 -13.68 -13.43 -12.11
CA PRO A 315 -13.67 -14.70 -12.83
C PRO A 315 -13.28 -14.51 -14.30
N TRP A 316 -12.10 -13.94 -14.54
CA TRP A 316 -11.37 -13.87 -15.80
C TRP A 316 -11.37 -15.20 -16.55
N PRO A 317 -11.11 -16.37 -15.92
CA PRO A 317 -11.20 -17.64 -16.64
C PRO A 317 -12.62 -17.92 -17.17
N LEU A 318 -13.68 -17.53 -16.45
CA LEU A 318 -15.06 -17.70 -16.89
C LEU A 318 -15.41 -16.74 -18.05
N LEU A 319 -14.97 -15.48 -17.95
CA LEU A 319 -15.14 -14.47 -19.00
C LEU A 319 -14.38 -14.84 -20.28
N LEU A 320 -13.14 -15.35 -20.15
CA LEU A 320 -12.33 -15.83 -21.27
C LEU A 320 -12.98 -17.06 -21.91
N ALA A 321 -13.47 -18.02 -21.12
CA ALA A 321 -14.17 -19.20 -21.63
C ALA A 321 -15.43 -18.82 -22.44
N LEU A 322 -16.26 -17.91 -21.91
CA LEU A 322 -17.44 -17.40 -22.60
C LEU A 322 -17.09 -16.68 -23.91
N ALA A 323 -16.05 -15.83 -23.90
CA ALA A 323 -15.59 -15.12 -25.09
C ALA A 323 -15.07 -16.09 -26.17
N THR A 324 -14.29 -17.11 -25.78
CA THR A 324 -13.81 -18.13 -26.71
C THR A 324 -14.94 -18.98 -27.30
N GLY A 325 -15.95 -19.33 -26.49
CA GLY A 325 -17.12 -20.08 -26.97
C GLY A 325 -17.93 -19.29 -28.00
N LEU A 326 -18.17 -18.00 -27.76
CA LEU A 326 -18.88 -17.12 -28.69
C LEU A 326 -18.10 -16.94 -30.00
N ALA A 327 -16.77 -16.78 -29.93
CA ALA A 327 -15.94 -16.65 -31.12
C ALA A 327 -16.00 -17.91 -32.01
N LEU A 328 -15.88 -19.11 -31.41
CA LEU A 328 -15.97 -20.36 -32.16
C LEU A 328 -17.35 -20.56 -32.80
N ALA A 329 -18.42 -20.21 -32.09
CA ALA A 329 -19.77 -20.28 -32.63
C ALA A 329 -19.94 -19.35 -33.85
N LEU A 330 -19.45 -18.12 -33.78
CA LEU A 330 -19.50 -17.17 -34.89
C LEU A 330 -18.67 -17.65 -36.10
N CYS A 331 -17.49 -18.22 -35.86
CA CYS A 331 -16.68 -18.83 -36.91
C CYS A 331 -17.43 -19.99 -37.59
N MET A 332 -18.05 -20.88 -36.81
CA MET A 332 -18.83 -21.98 -37.36
C MET A 332 -20.02 -21.48 -38.20
N CYS A 333 -20.76 -20.47 -37.71
CA CYS A 333 -21.84 -19.86 -38.49
C CYS A 333 -21.33 -19.24 -39.80
N TYR A 334 -20.18 -18.56 -39.78
CA TYR A 334 -19.57 -18.00 -40.98
C TYR A 334 -19.22 -19.08 -42.01
N TYR A 335 -18.61 -20.19 -41.58
CA TYR A 335 -18.29 -21.31 -42.49
C TYR A 335 -19.53 -21.97 -43.08
N ILE A 336 -20.59 -22.15 -42.29
CA ILE A 336 -21.86 -22.70 -42.78
C ILE A 336 -22.46 -21.77 -43.84
N ILE A 337 -22.51 -20.46 -43.58
CA ILE A 337 -23.00 -19.47 -44.55
C ILE A 337 -22.14 -19.50 -45.82
N TRP A 338 -20.82 -19.51 -45.68
CA TRP A 338 -19.90 -19.55 -46.81
C TRP A 338 -20.11 -20.80 -47.69
N ILE A 339 -20.26 -21.99 -47.08
CA ILE A 339 -20.55 -23.24 -47.79
C ILE A 339 -21.90 -23.17 -48.51
N VAL A 340 -22.94 -22.62 -47.87
CA VAL A 340 -24.26 -22.47 -48.50
C VAL A 340 -24.20 -21.51 -49.69
N PHE A 341 -23.46 -20.41 -49.59
CA PHE A 341 -23.27 -19.48 -50.71
C PHE A 341 -22.45 -20.09 -51.86
N GLU A 342 -21.40 -20.86 -51.56
CA GLU A 342 -20.65 -21.64 -52.55
C GLU A 342 -21.54 -22.65 -53.27
N TYR A 343 -22.37 -23.39 -52.52
CA TYR A 343 -23.32 -24.36 -53.09
C TYR A 343 -24.38 -23.71 -53.98
N MET A 344 -24.83 -22.50 -53.63
CA MET A 344 -25.80 -21.73 -54.43
C MET A 344 -25.20 -21.05 -55.66
N HIS A 345 -23.87 -20.98 -55.78
CA HIS A 345 -23.19 -20.46 -56.97
C HIS A 345 -22.82 -21.58 -57.97
N TYR A 346 -22.86 -22.84 -57.53
CA TYR A 346 -22.59 -24.02 -58.38
C TYR A 346 -23.83 -24.62 -59.05
N TYR A 347 -25.03 -24.17 -58.64
CA TYR A 347 -26.33 -24.41 -59.30
C TYR A 347 -26.82 -23.12 -59.93
#